data_AF-A0A2E3SJ04-F1
#
_entry.id   AF-A0A2E3SJ04-F1
#
_cell.length_a   1.000
_cell.length_b   1.000
_cell.length_c   1.000
_cell.angle_alpha   90.00
_cell.angle_beta   90.00
_cell.angle_gamma   90.00
#
_symmetry.space_group_name_H-M   'P 1'
#
loop_
_entity.id
_entity.type
_entity.pdbx_description
1 polymer ?
#
loop_
_entity_poly.entity_id
_entity_poly.type
_entity_poly.pdbx_seq_one_letter_code
_entity_poly.pdbx_strand_id
1 'polypeptide(L)'
;MEKFSNINELIFALLIWITSNSDYTLPREEITVKKLEQSELSSIACGKECEILAYTPLEPKYLVYLSENLEPQKYVCDRAILMHELIHVLQEEQGAFTSYEERTKKHMREMDALVKHNIYLSQFGKKILYSNGFAAKFKTKTSNNLYC
;
A
#
# COMPACT_ATOMS: atom_id res chain seq x y z
N MET A 1 3.46 -12.91 -17.84
CA MET A 1 2.87 -11.76 -17.15
C MET A 1 1.71 -12.30 -16.34
N GLU A 2 1.83 -12.33 -15.02
CA GLU A 2 0.73 -12.80 -14.16
C GLU A 2 -0.52 -11.96 -14.44
N LYS A 3 -1.60 -12.61 -14.87
CA LYS A 3 -2.90 -11.99 -15.08
C LYS A 3 -3.79 -12.42 -13.92
N PHE A 4 -4.22 -11.45 -13.12
CA PHE A 4 -5.24 -11.65 -12.10
C PHE A 4 -6.60 -11.36 -12.71
N SER A 5 -7.52 -12.32 -12.63
CA SER A 5 -8.84 -12.24 -13.26
C SER A 5 -9.74 -11.25 -12.53
N ASN A 6 -9.55 -11.10 -11.23
CA ASN A 6 -10.26 -10.15 -10.38
C ASN A 6 -9.36 -9.63 -9.25
N ILE A 7 -9.87 -8.65 -8.50
CA ILE A 7 -9.13 -8.01 -7.40
C ILE A 7 -8.89 -8.97 -6.22
N ASN A 8 -9.80 -9.91 -5.95
CA ASN A 8 -9.67 -10.84 -4.83
C ASN A 8 -8.55 -11.87 -5.07
N GLU A 9 -8.39 -12.35 -6.30
CA GLU A 9 -7.24 -13.19 -6.69
C GLU A 9 -5.91 -12.45 -6.47
N LEU A 10 -5.87 -11.15 -6.82
CA LEU A 10 -4.68 -10.33 -6.58
C LEU A 10 -4.43 -10.12 -5.09
N ILE A 11 -5.47 -9.77 -4.30
CA ILE A 11 -5.34 -9.61 -2.84
C ILE A 11 -4.80 -10.90 -2.22
N PHE A 12 -5.35 -12.06 -2.58
CA PHE A 12 -4.87 -13.34 -2.08
C PHE A 12 -3.39 -13.58 -2.42
N ALA A 13 -2.99 -13.37 -3.68
CA ALA A 13 -1.60 -13.53 -4.09
C ALA A 13 -0.65 -12.56 -3.34
N LEU A 14 -1.08 -11.32 -3.12
CA LEU A 14 -0.32 -10.34 -2.35
C LEU A 14 -0.21 -10.74 -0.87
N LEU A 15 -1.29 -11.25 -0.26
CA LEU A 15 -1.26 -11.74 1.12
C LEU A 15 -0.31 -12.95 1.27
N ILE A 16 -0.31 -13.88 0.30
CA ILE A 16 0.66 -14.98 0.28
C ILE A 16 2.08 -14.44 0.16
N TRP A 17 2.31 -13.45 -0.70
CA TRP A 17 3.62 -12.82 -0.81
C TRP A 17 4.04 -12.16 0.50
N ILE A 18 3.17 -11.37 1.14
CA ILE A 18 3.46 -10.67 2.39
C ILE A 18 3.82 -11.67 3.48
N THR A 19 2.98 -12.69 3.69
CA THR A 19 3.18 -13.71 4.74
C THR A 19 4.39 -14.62 4.48
N SER A 20 4.83 -14.75 3.22
CA SER A 20 6.05 -15.48 2.88
C SER A 20 7.34 -14.66 3.03
N ASN A 21 7.22 -13.33 3.16
CA ASN A 21 8.34 -12.39 3.20
C ASN A 21 8.34 -11.51 4.47
N SER A 22 7.56 -11.89 5.48
CA SER A 22 7.46 -11.16 6.75
C SER A 22 6.90 -12.04 7.86
N ASP A 23 6.88 -11.50 9.08
CA ASP A 23 6.30 -12.18 10.25
C ASP A 23 4.77 -11.99 10.36
N TYR A 24 4.13 -11.32 9.40
CA TYR A 24 2.68 -11.17 9.39
C TYR A 24 2.00 -12.49 9.06
N THR A 25 0.85 -12.74 9.68
CA THR A 25 -0.04 -13.85 9.32
C THR A 25 -1.15 -13.39 8.39
N LEU A 26 -1.89 -14.34 7.79
CA LEU A 26 -3.10 -14.03 7.01
C LEU A 26 -4.14 -13.30 7.88
N PRO A 27 -4.95 -12.38 7.30
CA PRO A 27 -5.99 -11.69 8.02
C PRO A 27 -7.11 -12.66 8.42
N ARG A 28 -7.80 -12.36 9.52
CA ARG A 28 -8.93 -13.15 10.02
C ARG A 28 -10.22 -12.92 9.24
N GLU A 29 -10.32 -11.78 8.56
CA GLU A 29 -11.47 -11.40 7.75
C GLU A 29 -11.06 -10.99 6.34
N GLU A 30 -12.03 -10.96 5.43
CA GLU A 30 -11.80 -10.55 4.05
C GLU A 30 -11.52 -9.04 3.97
N ILE A 31 -10.46 -8.67 3.26
CA ILE A 31 -10.10 -7.28 3.01
C ILE A 31 -10.90 -6.77 1.81
N THR A 32 -11.72 -5.74 2.03
CA THR A 32 -12.48 -5.08 0.99
C THR A 32 -11.67 -3.95 0.39
N VAL A 33 -11.55 -3.92 -0.94
CA VAL A 33 -10.95 -2.80 -1.68
C VAL A 33 -12.04 -1.99 -2.38
N LYS A 34 -12.08 -0.68 -2.13
CA LYS A 34 -12.99 0.26 -2.81
C LYS A 34 -12.20 1.29 -3.58
N LYS A 35 -12.66 1.63 -4.78
CA LYS A 35 -12.13 2.75 -5.57
C LYS A 35 -12.90 4.01 -5.25
N LEU A 36 -12.20 5.13 -5.08
CA LEU A 36 -12.77 6.46 -4.89
C LEU A 36 -12.17 7.46 -5.89
N GLU A 37 -12.93 8.51 -6.19
CA GLU A 37 -12.40 9.68 -6.87
C GLU A 37 -11.31 10.34 -6.00
N GLN A 38 -10.35 11.00 -6.63
CA GLN A 38 -9.23 11.64 -5.93
C GLN A 38 -9.68 12.70 -4.91
N SER A 39 -10.74 13.44 -5.22
CA SER A 39 -11.33 14.47 -4.35
C SER A 39 -11.86 13.85 -3.05
N GLU A 40 -12.62 12.76 -3.15
CA GLU A 40 -13.18 12.04 -2.01
C GLU A 40 -12.06 11.38 -1.18
N LEU A 41 -11.12 10.69 -1.85
CA LEU A 41 -9.99 10.05 -1.19
C LEU A 41 -9.14 11.05 -0.37
N SER A 42 -8.84 12.21 -0.96
CA SER A 42 -8.07 13.25 -0.28
C SER A 42 -8.84 13.87 0.89
N SER A 43 -10.16 14.04 0.76
CA SER A 43 -11.02 14.53 1.82
C SER A 43 -11.01 13.60 3.03
N ILE A 44 -11.18 12.29 2.83
CA ILE A 44 -11.22 11.33 3.94
C ILE A 44 -9.85 11.07 4.58
N ALA A 45 -8.77 11.11 3.80
CA ALA A 45 -7.43 10.76 4.30
C ALA A 45 -6.67 11.98 4.87
N CYS A 46 -6.84 13.15 4.25
CA CYS A 46 -6.07 14.35 4.56
C CYS A 46 -6.92 15.50 5.14
N GLY A 47 -8.24 15.48 4.96
CA GLY A 47 -9.14 16.59 5.30
C GLY A 47 -8.99 17.82 4.40
N LYS A 48 -8.21 17.69 3.31
CA LYS A 48 -7.89 18.73 2.32
C LYS A 48 -7.34 18.08 1.05
N GLU A 49 -7.25 18.84 -0.04
CA GLU A 49 -6.61 18.36 -1.26
C GLU A 49 -5.18 17.86 -1.00
N CYS A 50 -4.91 16.62 -1.42
CA CYS A 50 -3.61 15.97 -1.31
C CYS A 50 -3.45 14.91 -2.42
N GLU A 51 -2.19 14.57 -2.73
CA GLU A 51 -1.82 13.64 -3.80
C GLU A 51 -1.80 12.16 -3.35
N ILE A 52 -2.55 11.80 -2.30
CA ILE A 52 -2.58 10.43 -1.80
C ILE A 52 -3.21 9.49 -2.83
N LEU A 53 -2.64 8.30 -3.02
CA LEU A 53 -3.10 7.33 -4.02
C LEU A 53 -3.92 6.19 -3.42
N ALA A 54 -3.76 5.93 -2.12
CA ALA A 54 -4.46 4.88 -1.40
C ALA A 54 -4.52 5.21 0.10
N TYR A 55 -5.50 4.66 0.80
CA TYR A 55 -5.69 4.91 2.22
C TYR A 55 -6.34 3.72 2.93
N THR A 56 -5.73 3.30 4.04
CA THR A 56 -6.30 2.32 4.97
C THR A 56 -6.79 3.03 6.25
N PRO A 57 -8.12 3.22 6.43
CA PRO A 57 -8.66 3.75 7.67
C PRO A 57 -8.44 2.79 8.85
N LEU A 58 -8.40 3.33 10.08
CA LEU A 58 -8.40 2.50 11.29
C LEU A 58 -9.74 1.80 11.51
N GLU A 59 -10.83 2.46 11.14
CA GLU A 59 -12.19 1.91 11.19
C GLU A 59 -12.96 2.29 9.92
N PRO A 60 -13.55 1.32 9.20
CA PRO A 60 -13.53 -0.11 9.45
C PRO A 60 -12.16 -0.76 9.12
N LYS A 61 -11.70 -1.69 9.96
CA LYS A 61 -10.34 -2.27 9.95
C LYS A 61 -9.90 -2.97 8.65
N TYR A 62 -10.80 -3.66 7.96
CA TYR A 62 -10.47 -4.47 6.76
C TYR A 62 -10.85 -3.76 5.45
N LEU A 63 -10.81 -2.43 5.45
CA LEU A 63 -11.14 -1.62 4.27
C LEU A 63 -9.90 -0.93 3.74
N VAL A 64 -9.70 -0.98 2.42
CA VAL A 64 -8.67 -0.24 1.70
C VAL A 64 -9.35 0.60 0.63
N TYR A 65 -9.02 1.89 0.61
CA TYR A 65 -9.41 2.78 -0.47
C TYR A 65 -8.26 2.96 -1.45
N LEU A 66 -8.55 2.84 -2.75
CA LEU A 66 -7.62 3.15 -3.83
C LEU A 66 -8.17 4.33 -4.65
N SER A 67 -7.28 5.17 -5.16
CA SER A 67 -7.64 6.11 -6.22
C SER A 67 -8.18 5.33 -7.43
N GLU A 68 -9.27 5.80 -8.02
CA GLU A 68 -9.91 5.15 -9.17
C GLU A 68 -8.97 4.93 -10.35
N ASN A 69 -7.95 5.79 -10.46
CA ASN A 69 -6.93 5.80 -11.51
C ASN A 69 -5.89 4.66 -11.38
N LEU A 70 -5.86 3.94 -10.25
CA LEU A 70 -4.95 2.81 -10.06
C LEU A 70 -5.51 1.53 -10.72
N GLU A 71 -4.68 0.80 -11.45
CA GLU A 71 -4.98 -0.50 -12.05
C GLU A 71 -4.02 -1.60 -11.54
N PRO A 72 -4.12 -2.02 -10.26
CA PRO A 72 -3.17 -2.94 -9.62
C PRO A 72 -3.13 -4.36 -10.25
N GLN A 73 -4.21 -4.76 -10.94
CA GLN A 73 -4.23 -6.00 -11.72
C GLN A 73 -3.32 -5.93 -12.96
N LYS A 74 -3.11 -4.74 -13.51
CA LYS A 74 -2.39 -4.51 -14.78
C LYS A 74 -0.98 -3.96 -14.56
N TYR A 75 -0.81 -3.00 -13.65
CA TYR A 75 0.46 -2.31 -13.46
C TYR A 75 1.09 -2.65 -12.11
N VAL A 76 2.37 -3.02 -12.14
CA VAL A 76 3.11 -3.47 -10.94
C VAL A 76 3.31 -2.37 -9.90
N CYS A 77 3.43 -1.10 -10.32
CA CYS A 77 3.54 0.03 -9.39
C CYS A 77 2.27 0.18 -8.57
N ASP A 78 1.11 0.23 -9.23
CA ASP A 78 -0.20 0.30 -8.59
C ASP A 78 -0.47 -0.91 -7.70
N ARG A 79 0.00 -2.09 -8.13
CA ARG A 79 -0.06 -3.32 -7.35
C ARG A 79 0.72 -3.23 -6.05
N ALA A 80 1.92 -2.64 -6.10
CA ALA A 80 2.74 -2.45 -4.91
C ALA A 80 2.14 -1.42 -3.94
N ILE A 81 1.43 -0.40 -4.46
CA ILE A 81 0.61 0.50 -3.63
C ILE A 81 -0.49 -0.28 -2.91
N LEU A 82 -1.24 -1.15 -3.59
CA LEU A 82 -2.23 -1.99 -2.91
C LEU A 82 -1.58 -2.88 -1.85
N MET A 83 -0.45 -3.53 -2.16
CA MET A 83 0.27 -4.38 -1.21
C MET A 83 0.70 -3.60 0.05
N HIS A 84 1.15 -2.34 -0.12
CA HIS A 84 1.49 -1.44 0.99
C HIS A 84 0.29 -1.25 1.94
N GLU A 85 -0.89 -0.98 1.39
CA GLU A 85 -2.11 -0.83 2.19
C GLU A 85 -2.55 -2.15 2.86
N LEU A 86 -2.41 -3.30 2.19
CA LEU A 86 -2.68 -4.59 2.82
C LEU A 86 -1.78 -4.84 4.04
N ILE A 87 -0.52 -4.41 4.00
CA ILE A 87 0.37 -4.46 5.16
C ILE A 87 -0.17 -3.59 6.31
N HIS A 88 -0.72 -2.41 6.03
CA HIS A 88 -1.33 -1.58 7.06
C HIS A 88 -2.54 -2.23 7.74
N VAL A 89 -3.37 -2.98 6.98
CA VAL A 89 -4.46 -3.78 7.56
C VAL A 89 -3.90 -4.83 8.52
N LEU A 90 -2.89 -5.59 8.11
CA LEU A 90 -2.28 -6.63 8.96
C LEU A 90 -1.60 -6.04 10.19
N GLN A 91 -0.92 -4.90 10.04
CA GLN A 91 -0.32 -4.16 11.16
C GLN A 91 -1.36 -3.77 12.22
N GLU A 92 -2.53 -3.28 11.78
CA GLU A 92 -3.60 -2.88 12.69
C GLU A 92 -4.29 -4.09 13.34
N GLU A 93 -4.54 -5.16 12.58
CA GLU A 93 -5.13 -6.39 13.11
C GLU A 93 -4.25 -7.05 14.17
N GLN A 94 -2.95 -7.15 13.89
CA GLN A 94 -2.00 -7.94 14.68
C GLN A 94 -1.29 -7.11 15.76
N GLY A 95 -1.70 -5.84 15.93
CA GLY A 95 -1.16 -4.97 16.96
C GLY A 95 0.32 -4.63 16.76
N ALA A 96 0.78 -4.59 15.50
CA ALA A 96 2.16 -4.27 15.19
C ALA A 96 2.54 -2.88 15.70
N PHE A 97 3.71 -2.80 16.35
CA PHE A 97 4.27 -1.55 16.88
C PHE A 97 3.39 -0.84 17.95
N THR A 98 2.40 -1.52 18.54
CA THR A 98 1.51 -0.94 19.57
C THR A 98 2.22 -0.56 20.86
N SER A 99 3.43 -1.08 21.10
CA SER A 99 4.26 -0.74 22.26
C SER A 99 4.94 0.63 22.17
N TYR A 100 4.94 1.28 21.01
CA TYR A 100 5.57 2.59 20.78
C TYR A 100 4.57 3.73 20.97
N GLU A 101 5.04 4.94 21.32
CA GLU A 101 4.17 6.12 21.28
C GLU A 101 3.66 6.42 19.87
N GLU A 102 2.52 7.09 19.76
CA GLU A 102 1.75 7.21 18.50
C GLU A 102 2.56 7.75 17.31
N ARG A 103 3.42 8.75 17.53
CA ARG A 103 4.28 9.30 16.46
C ARG A 103 5.27 8.24 15.95
N THR A 104 5.90 7.51 16.86
CA THR A 104 6.88 6.47 16.54
C THR A 104 6.19 5.25 15.95
N LYS A 105 5.04 4.84 16.50
CA LYS A 105 4.18 3.79 15.92
C LYS A 105 3.85 4.11 14.46
N LYS A 106 3.36 5.31 14.16
CA LYS A 106 3.03 5.73 12.79
C LYS A 106 4.24 5.68 11.85
N HIS A 107 5.39 6.17 12.30
CA HIS A 107 6.61 6.15 11.51
C HIS A 107 7.11 4.72 11.25
N MET A 108 7.12 3.85 12.27
CA MET A 108 7.56 2.46 12.14
C MET A 108 6.64 1.66 11.21
N ARG A 109 5.32 1.86 11.31
CA ARG A 109 4.34 1.24 10.41
C ARG A 109 4.60 1.59 8.95
N GLU A 110 4.84 2.86 8.66
CA GLU A 110 5.14 3.34 7.31
C GLU A 110 6.49 2.81 6.80
N MET A 111 7.54 2.87 7.61
CA MET A 111 8.86 2.33 7.25
C MET A 111 8.79 0.84 6.92
N ASP A 112 8.09 0.07 7.75
CA ASP A 112 7.93 -1.36 7.55
C ASP A 112 7.22 -1.69 6.22
N ALA A 113 6.11 -0.98 5.95
CA ALA A 113 5.35 -1.15 4.71
C ALA A 113 6.18 -0.73 3.49
N LEU A 114 6.88 0.40 3.54
CA LEU A 114 7.71 0.88 2.44
C LEU A 114 8.93 -0.01 2.15
N VAL A 115 9.53 -0.63 3.16
CA VAL A 115 10.63 -1.58 2.96
C VAL A 115 10.13 -2.79 2.17
N LYS A 116 9.01 -3.37 2.60
CA LYS A 116 8.37 -4.50 1.91
C LYS A 116 7.91 -4.11 0.50
N HIS A 117 7.35 -2.92 0.33
CA HIS A 117 7.00 -2.33 -0.97
C HIS A 117 8.20 -2.37 -1.92
N ASN A 118 9.35 -1.85 -1.49
CA ASN A 118 10.52 -1.81 -2.34
C ASN A 118 11.13 -3.20 -2.62
N ILE A 119 11.08 -4.13 -1.65
CA ILE A 119 11.46 -5.53 -1.86
C ILE A 119 10.57 -6.16 -2.93
N TYR A 120 9.26 -5.98 -2.85
CA TYR A 120 8.30 -6.46 -3.85
C TYR A 120 8.63 -5.91 -5.24
N LEU A 121 8.76 -4.60 -5.38
CA LEU A 121 9.08 -3.96 -6.66
C LEU A 121 10.42 -4.42 -7.25
N SER A 122 11.41 -4.72 -6.41
CA SER A 122 12.73 -5.16 -6.88
C SER A 122 12.67 -6.47 -7.68
N GLN A 123 11.71 -7.34 -7.38
CA GLN A 123 11.46 -8.59 -8.12
C GLN A 123 11.00 -8.35 -9.56
N PHE A 124 10.52 -7.14 -9.85
CA PHE A 124 10.08 -6.70 -11.18
C PHE A 124 11.05 -5.68 -11.81
N GLY A 125 12.24 -5.49 -11.23
CA GLY A 125 13.20 -4.49 -11.69
C GLY A 125 12.70 -3.05 -11.50
N LYS A 126 11.83 -2.81 -10.52
CA LYS A 126 11.28 -1.50 -10.16
C LYS A 126 11.77 -1.08 -8.77
N LYS A 127 11.65 0.20 -8.44
CA LYS A 127 11.98 0.77 -7.12
C LYS A 127 11.04 1.92 -6.79
N ILE A 128 10.86 2.22 -5.50
CA ILE A 128 10.27 3.49 -5.07
C ILE A 128 11.33 4.54 -4.82
N LEU A 129 10.99 5.81 -5.03
CA LEU A 129 11.78 6.92 -4.55
C LEU A 129 11.43 7.23 -3.08
N TYR A 130 12.45 7.42 -2.25
CA TYR A 130 12.28 7.84 -0.86
C TYR A 130 12.65 9.32 -0.69
N SER A 131 11.85 10.05 0.10
CA SER A 131 12.20 11.39 0.59
C SER A 131 11.67 11.57 2.01
N ASN A 132 12.52 12.00 2.95
CA ASN A 132 12.17 12.24 4.35
C ASN A 132 11.43 11.09 5.06
N GLY A 133 11.72 9.83 4.68
CA GLY A 133 11.03 8.66 5.24
C GLY A 133 9.61 8.46 4.69
N PHE A 134 9.32 8.92 3.48
CA PHE A 134 8.06 8.64 2.78
C PHE A 134 8.32 8.35 1.31
N ALA A 135 7.39 7.64 0.66
CA ALA A 135 7.38 7.51 -0.79
C ALA A 135 7.28 8.90 -1.45
N ALA A 136 8.06 9.15 -2.50
CA ALA A 136 8.17 10.44 -3.14
C ALA A 136 8.00 10.32 -4.66
N LYS A 137 7.57 11.42 -5.29
CA LYS A 137 7.44 11.50 -6.75
C LYS A 137 8.65 12.21 -7.35
N PHE A 138 9.10 11.74 -8.52
CA PHE A 138 10.07 12.49 -9.31
C PHE A 138 9.47 13.82 -9.76
N LYS A 139 10.18 14.93 -9.49
CA LYS A 139 9.83 16.26 -10.00
C LYS A 139 10.23 16.48 -11.47
N THR A 140 10.88 15.50 -12.11
CA THR A 140 11.42 15.61 -13.47
C THR A 140 10.43 15.11 -14.51
N LYS A 141 10.34 15.78 -15.67
CA LYS A 141 9.48 15.39 -16.80
C LYS A 141 10.03 14.23 -17.65
N THR A 142 11.26 13.79 -17.41
CA THR A 142 11.87 12.64 -18.10
C THR A 142 11.25 11.34 -17.59
N SER A 143 10.75 10.50 -18.50
CA SER A 143 10.21 9.19 -18.12
C SER A 143 11.36 8.31 -17.61
N ASN A 144 11.26 7.90 -16.35
CA ASN A 144 12.16 6.92 -15.78
C ASN A 144 11.38 5.64 -15.50
N ASN A 145 11.58 4.63 -16.34
CA ASN A 145 10.89 3.35 -16.21
C ASN A 145 11.39 2.51 -15.02
N LEU A 146 12.45 2.91 -14.32
CA LEU A 146 12.92 2.20 -13.13
C LEU A 146 12.04 2.48 -11.91
N TYR A 147 11.49 3.70 -11.80
CA TYR A 147 10.82 4.13 -10.59
C TYR A 147 9.31 4.12 -10.73
N CYS A 148 8.70 3.62 -9.66
CA CYS A 148 7.38 4.02 -9.22
C CYS A 148 7.59 5.23 -8.28
#